data_AF-A0A352R329-F1
#
_entry.id   AF-A0A352R329-F1
#
_cell.length_a   1.000
_cell.length_b   1.000
_cell.length_c   1.000
_cell.angle_alpha   90.00
_cell.angle_beta   90.00
_cell.angle_gamma   90.00
#
_symmetry.space_group_name_H-M   'P 1'
#
loop_
_entity.id
_entity.type
_entity.pdbx_description
1 polymer ?
#
loop_
_entity_poly.entity_id
_entity_poly.type
_entity_poly.pdbx_seq_one_letter_code
_entity_poly.pdbx_strand_id
1 'polypeptide(L)' 'VDEEHDQAFKQQEGFRYHGRDVAIKRAYDANIPILLGSATPSLESLDNSHRQRYQLHQLNNRAGGASQQNYE' A
#
# COMPACT_ATOMS: atom_id res chain seq x y z
N VAL A 1 -5.77 -1.60 -3.19
CA VAL A 1 -5.30 -0.23 -3.48
C VAL A 1 -3.92 -0.39 -4.05
N ASP A 2 -3.76 -0.06 -5.32
CA ASP A 2 -2.46 -0.06 -5.99
C ASP A 2 -1.75 1.27 -5.75
N GLU A 3 -0.43 1.26 -5.72
CA GLU A 3 0.43 2.38 -5.33
C GLU A 3 -0.03 3.10 -4.05
N GLU A 4 -0.20 2.34 -2.96
CA GLU A 4 -0.74 2.88 -1.70
C GLU A 4 0.03 4.07 -1.10
N HIS A 5 1.30 4.26 -1.48
CA HIS A 5 2.15 5.35 -1.03
C HIS A 5 1.93 6.66 -1.81
N ASP A 6 1.19 6.65 -2.92
CA ASP A 6 1.09 7.80 -3.81
C ASP A 6 0.35 8.97 -3.13
N GLN A 7 0.97 10.15 -3.18
CA GLN A 7 0.38 11.40 -2.70
C GLN A 7 -0.83 11.84 -3.53
N ALA A 8 -1.04 11.27 -4.73
CA ALA A 8 -2.27 11.44 -5.49
C ALA A 8 -3.53 11.00 -4.71
N PHE A 9 -3.39 10.11 -3.72
CA PHE A 9 -4.48 9.78 -2.80
C PHE A 9 -4.75 10.86 -1.74
N LYS A 10 -3.90 11.88 -1.60
CA LYS A 10 -4.12 13.01 -0.69
C LYS A 10 -4.83 14.13 -1.44
N GLN A 11 -6.11 14.32 -1.12
CA GLN A 11 -6.81 15.51 -1.56
C GLN A 11 -6.38 16.72 -0.71
N GLN A 12 -5.75 17.71 -1.33
CA GLN A 12 -5.23 18.90 -0.63
C GLN A 12 -6.22 20.08 -0.57
N GLU A 13 -7.20 20.12 -1.49
CA GLU A 13 -8.25 21.14 -1.54
C GLU A 13 -9.58 20.63 -0.97
N GLY A 14 -10.19 21.42 -0.08
CA GLY A 14 -11.44 21.06 0.59
C GLY A 14 -11.23 20.11 1.77
N PHE A 15 -12.01 19.02 1.83
CA PHE A 15 -11.88 18.02 2.89
C PHE A 15 -10.63 17.17 2.66
N ARG A 16 -9.67 17.26 3.59
CA ARG A 16 -8.39 16.56 3.49
C ARG A 16 -8.55 15.13 3.97
N TYR A 17 -8.41 14.18 3.05
CA TYR A 17 -8.35 12.76 3.36
C TYR A 17 -7.31 12.06 2.51
N HIS A 18 -6.84 10.91 3.00
CA HIS A 18 -6.02 9.97 2.25
C HIS A 18 -6.94 8.87 1.72
N GLY A 19 -7.02 8.69 0.40
CA GLY A 19 -7.87 7.67 -0.23
C GLY A 19 -7.60 6.25 0.29
N ARG A 20 -6.34 5.93 0.58
CA ARG A 20 -5.93 4.71 1.30
C ARG A 20 -6.65 4.52 2.64
N ASP A 21 -6.63 5.53 3.50
CA ASP A 21 -7.20 5.43 4.86
C ASP A 21 -8.73 5.28 4.80
N VAL A 22 -9.36 5.97 3.84
CA VAL A 22 -10.80 5.80 3.54
C VAL A 22 -11.09 4.39 3.04
N ALA A 23 -10.25 3.82 2.18
CA ALA A 23 -10.41 2.46 1.69
C ALA A 23 -10.27 1.42 2.82
N ILE A 24 -9.29 1.60 3.71
CA ILE A 24 -9.10 0.74 4.89
C ILE A 24 -10.33 0.80 5.79
N LYS A 25 -10.82 2.01 6.09
CA LYS A 25 -12.02 2.19 6.92
C LYS A 25 -13.25 1.56 6.29
N ARG A 26 -13.45 1.74 4.98
CA ARG A 26 -14.55 1.13 4.25
C ARG A 26 -14.48 -0.41 4.27
N ALA A 27 -13.30 -0.99 4.12
CA ALA A 27 -13.10 -2.44 4.18
C ALA A 27 -13.42 -3.00 5.58
N TYR A 28 -13.00 -2.27 6.63
CA TYR A 28 -13.37 -2.59 8.00
C TYR A 28 -14.89 -2.55 8.23
N ASP A 29 -15.56 -1.48 7.78
CA ASP A 29 -17.01 -1.33 7.95
C ASP A 29 -17.81 -2.38 7.17
N ALA A 30 -17.31 -2.81 6.02
CA ALA A 30 -17.90 -3.87 5.21
C ALA A 30 -17.47 -5.30 5.63
N ASN A 31 -16.58 -5.43 6.62
CA ASN A 31 -15.99 -6.69 7.07
C ASN A 31 -15.40 -7.52 5.91
N ILE A 32 -14.68 -6.87 5.00
CA ILE A 32 -14.00 -7.49 3.85
C ILE A 32 -12.48 -7.31 3.94
N PRO A 33 -11.69 -8.24 3.37
CA PRO A 33 -10.25 -8.05 3.28
C PRO A 33 -9.91 -6.89 2.33
N ILE A 34 -8.79 -6.21 2.62
CA ILE A 34 -8.20 -5.19 1.74
C ILE A 34 -6.75 -5.56 1.43
N LEU A 35 -6.36 -5.42 0.17
CA LEU A 35 -4.98 -5.59 -0.28
C LEU A 35 -4.39 -4.22 -0.61
N LEU A 36 -3.27 -3.90 0.02
CA LEU A 36 -2.47 -2.70 -0.27
C LEU A 36 -1.23 -3.15 -1.05
N GLY A 37 -1.16 -2.79 -2.32
CA GLY A 37 -0.05 -3.09 -3.21
C GLY A 37 0.86 -1.88 -3.35
N SER A 38 2.17 -2.09 -3.22
CA SER A 38 3.16 -1.10 -3.63
C SER A 38 4.57 -1.72 -3.73
N ALA A 39 5.36 -1.24 -4.67
CA ALA A 39 6.79 -1.51 -4.74
C ALA A 39 7.61 -0.70 -3.70
N THR A 40 7.09 0.46 -3.29
CA THR A 40 7.70 1.39 -2.33
C THR A 40 6.68 1.72 -1.24
N PRO A 41 6.39 0.78 -0.32
CA PRO A 41 5.38 0.99 0.71
C PRO A 41 5.73 2.20 1.59
N SER A 42 4.69 2.92 2.00
CA SER A 42 4.82 4.03 2.95
C SER A 42 5.34 3.54 4.30
N LEU A 43 6.04 4.43 5.04
CA LEU A 43 6.55 4.11 6.38
C LEU A 43 5.43 3.68 7.34
N GLU A 44 4.24 4.26 7.20
CA GLU A 44 3.07 3.90 8.00
C GLU A 44 2.59 2.48 7.71
N SER A 45 2.58 2.05 6.44
CA SER A 45 2.21 0.68 6.06
C SER A 45 3.27 -0.32 6.54
N LEU A 46 4.56 0.04 6.50
CA LEU A 46 5.64 -0.75 7.09
C LEU A 46 5.49 -0.88 8.62
N ASP A 47 5.26 0.22 9.35
CA ASP A 47 5.05 0.20 10.81
C ASP A 47 3.85 -0.68 11.18
N ASN A 48 2.73 -0.54 10.47
CA ASN A 48 1.54 -1.36 10.74
C ASN A 48 1.79 -2.86 10.47
N SER A 49 2.63 -3.21 9.50
CA SER A 49 3.10 -4.58 9.31
C SER A 49 3.98 -5.04 10.47
N HIS A 50 4.98 -4.23 10.88
CA HIS A 50 5.86 -4.56 12.00
C HIS A 50 5.09 -4.78 13.31
N ARG A 51 4.02 -4.02 13.52
CA ARG A 51 3.12 -4.13 14.68
C ARG A 51 2.04 -5.21 14.54
N GLN A 52 2.13 -6.05 13.49
CA GLN A 52 1.19 -7.13 13.19
C GLN A 52 -0.28 -6.69 13.02
N ARG A 53 -0.50 -5.42 12.66
CA ARG A 53 -1.83 -4.93 12.28
C ARG A 53 -2.17 -5.29 10.84
N TYR A 54 -1.15 -5.34 9.97
CA TYR A 54 -1.24 -5.82 8.59
C TYR A 54 -0.38 -7.06 8.40
N GLN A 55 -0.78 -7.92 7.47
CA GLN A 55 0.04 -9.02 6.99
C GLN A 55 0.83 -8.58 5.77
N LEU A 56 2.16 -8.67 5.83
CA LEU A 56 3.04 -8.35 4.72
C LEU A 56 3.28 -9.58 3.85
N HIS A 57 2.93 -9.45 2.56
CA HIS A 57 3.25 -10.42 1.52
C HIS A 57 4.31 -9.82 0.59
N GLN A 58 5.46 -10.46 0.50
CA GLN A 58 6.57 -9.99 -0.34
C GLN A 58 6.67 -10.83 -1.62
N LEU A 59 6.77 -10.15 -2.75
CA LEU A 59 7.06 -10.76 -4.04
C LEU A 59 8.52 -10.43 -4.39
N ASN A 60 9.42 -11.35 -4.04
CA ASN A 60 10.87 -11.16 -4.20
C ASN A 60 11.37 -11.37 -5.64
N ASN A 61 10.50 -11.88 -6.52
CA ASN A 61 10.82 -12.16 -7.90
C ASN A 61 9.98 -11.28 -8.82
N ARG A 62 10.58 -10.78 -9.90
CA ARG A 62 9.85 -10.05 -10.94
C ARG A 62 8.89 -10.99 -11.67
N ALA A 63 7.72 -10.47 -12.03
CA ALA A 63 6.79 -11.16 -12.91
C ALA A 63 7.43 -11.39 -14.29
N GLY A 64 7.20 -12.57 -14.89
CA GLY A 64 7.65 -12.88 -16.26
C GLY A 64 9.14 -13.19 -16.43
N GLY A 65 9.91 -13.42 -15.35
CA GLY A 65 11.33 -13.78 -15.46
C GLY A 65 12.25 -12.62 -15.85
N ALA A 66 11.75 -11.38 -15.78
CA ALA A 66 12.57 -10.19 -16.00
C ALA A 66 13.73 -10.14 -14.99
N SER A 67 14.97 -10.01 -15.49
CA SER A 67 16.14 -9.88 -14.64
C SER A 67 16.14 -8.54 -13.91
N GLN A 68 16.65 -8.55 -12.67
CA GLN A 68 16.93 -7.34 -11.92
C GLN A 68 17.99 -6.54 -12.69
N GLN A 69 17.76 -5.25 -12.93
CA GLN A 69 18.77 -4.42 -13.60
C GLN A 69 19.98 -4.31 -12.69
N ASN A 70 21.10 -4.90 -13.13
CA ASN A 70 22.40 -4.67 -12.52
C ASN A 70 22.80 -3.24 -12.91
N TYR A 71 22.87 -2.34 -11.94
CA TYR A 71 23.50 -1.05 -12.13
C TYR A 71 25.01 -1.26 -11.98
N GLU A 72 25.77 -1.05 -13.07
CA GLU A 72 27.24 -0.91 -13.04
C GLU A 72 27.68 0.40 -12.39
#